data_AF-A0A183BSW8-F1
#
_entry.id   AF-A0A183BSW8-F1
#
_cell.length_a   1.000
_cell.length_b   1.000
_cell.length_c   1.000
_cell.angle_alpha   90.00
_cell.angle_beta   90.00
_cell.angle_gamma   90.00
#
_symmetry.space_group_name_H-M   'P 1'
#
loop_
_entity.id
_entity.type
_entity.pdbx_description
1 polymer ?
#
loop_
_entity_poly.entity_id
_entity_poly.type
_entity_poly.pdbx_seq_one_letter_code
_entity_poly.pdbx_strand_id
1 'polypeptide(L)'
;MTEDSALKSVIGLRIERVADLDGATKFSPVKRIAKLPWRLEVRKSAGEGQYSPPTLAVYVWCNWANKSQCWRCKAIVKFVIKSRELDFVRNFEHTFCARQPFVNWTRLLESTASSLRRAEDTLEIEAQIAVNEIVGYGVPPKEDQLFVNGSAFDVNKYLLAAHSPYFRAFFFHDNFRECKTQTFTINDGAVEAELFGMMLECMYPESGKPTDDCVETILQLSDKYDLAVVKERCERFLIEESRRCMVFKFRMAEHYGLTSLKNHCFECTNTIDFCSDLIENVGEFTELCESSKQCLSTHLAMLCETEKTKQNLATMLQRGVEAQQQQQHGLFNAFSSPSLDESSDDAPSSSLS
;
A
#
# COMPACT_ATOMS: atom_id res chain seq x y z
N MET A 1 40.25 -5.76 8.80
CA MET A 1 40.64 -4.40 8.38
C MET A 1 39.49 -3.47 8.72
N THR A 2 39.72 -2.60 9.70
CA THR A 2 38.84 -1.65 10.40
C THR A 2 37.52 -1.23 9.73
N GLU A 3 36.41 -1.77 10.24
CA GLU A 3 35.06 -1.17 10.20
C GLU A 3 34.99 -0.01 11.19
N ASP A 4 35.47 1.21 10.86
CA ASP A 4 35.04 2.41 11.61
C ASP A 4 35.34 3.75 10.93
N SER A 5 34.98 3.86 9.65
CA SER A 5 34.85 5.16 9.01
C SER A 5 33.37 5.47 8.83
N ALA A 6 32.64 5.69 9.94
CA ALA A 6 31.47 6.55 9.88
C ALA A 6 31.84 7.78 9.03
N LEU A 7 30.99 8.16 8.06
CA LEU A 7 31.24 9.26 7.12
C LEU A 7 31.33 10.58 7.91
N LYS A 8 32.47 10.81 8.55
CA LYS A 8 32.80 11.93 9.40
C LYS A 8 33.15 13.09 8.49
N SER A 9 32.39 14.17 8.59
CA SER A 9 32.64 15.39 7.82
C SER A 9 32.32 16.62 8.65
N VAL A 10 33.08 17.69 8.42
CA VAL A 10 32.90 18.97 9.12
C VAL A 10 32.22 19.98 8.21
N ILE A 11 31.25 20.71 8.75
CA ILE A 11 30.73 21.96 8.20
C ILE A 11 31.10 23.11 9.13
N GLY A 12 31.48 24.24 8.57
CA GLY A 12 31.95 25.40 9.32
C GLY A 12 31.32 26.70 8.86
N LEU A 13 31.17 27.65 9.78
CA LEU A 13 30.77 29.02 9.53
C LEU A 13 31.63 29.95 10.39
N ARG A 14 32.21 30.95 9.73
CA ARG A 14 32.95 32.02 10.39
C ARG A 14 32.13 33.30 10.35
N ILE A 15 32.06 33.98 11.48
CA ILE A 15 31.39 35.26 11.64
C ILE A 15 32.44 36.23 12.14
N GLU A 16 32.84 37.17 11.28
CA GLU A 16 33.92 38.11 11.59
C GLU A 16 33.57 39.03 12.75
N ARG A 17 32.30 39.47 12.83
CA ARG A 17 31.77 40.32 13.91
C ARG A 17 30.39 39.85 14.36
N VAL A 18 30.22 39.60 15.66
CA VAL A 18 28.94 39.18 16.26
C VAL A 18 27.80 40.20 16.00
N ALA A 19 28.11 41.49 15.86
CA ALA A 19 27.11 42.51 15.50
C ALA A 19 26.48 42.33 14.11
N ASP A 20 27.14 41.61 13.19
CA ASP A 20 26.58 41.32 11.86
C ASP A 20 25.39 40.35 11.91
N LEU A 21 25.03 39.86 13.10
CA LEU A 21 23.86 39.02 13.38
C LEU A 21 22.65 39.81 13.90
N ASP A 22 22.77 41.12 14.15
CA ASP A 22 21.67 41.94 14.64
C ASP A 22 20.58 42.07 13.57
N GLY A 23 19.49 41.32 13.75
CA GLY A 23 18.39 41.23 12.79
C GLY A 23 18.69 40.38 11.54
N ALA A 24 19.83 39.70 11.49
CA ALA A 24 20.26 38.92 10.33
C ALA A 24 20.59 37.46 10.70
N THR A 25 20.12 36.54 9.85
CA THR A 25 20.48 35.12 9.92
C THR A 25 21.63 34.85 8.96
N LYS A 26 22.65 34.12 9.42
CA LYS A 26 23.78 33.67 8.60
C LYS A 26 23.74 32.16 8.41
N PHE A 27 24.15 31.70 7.23
CA PHE A 27 24.19 30.29 6.88
C PHE A 27 25.59 29.88 6.43
N SER A 28 26.00 28.65 6.75
CA SER A 28 27.18 28.08 6.08
C SER A 28 26.87 27.73 4.63
N PRO A 29 27.89 27.56 3.77
CA PRO A 29 27.74 26.84 2.53
C PRO A 29 27.10 25.47 2.77
N VAL A 30 26.34 25.00 1.78
CA VAL A 30 25.74 23.66 1.81
C VAL A 30 26.82 22.64 1.52
N LYS A 31 26.97 21.64 2.39
CA LYS A 31 27.86 20.50 2.18
C LYS A 31 27.06 19.22 2.09
N ARG A 32 27.39 18.35 1.12
CA ARG A 32 26.78 17.02 1.04
C ARG A 32 27.56 16.03 1.90
N ILE A 33 26.88 15.38 2.85
CA ILE A 33 27.42 14.35 3.72
C ILE A 33 26.47 13.16 3.65
N ALA A 34 27.00 11.99 3.28
CA ALA A 34 26.21 10.80 2.99
C ALA A 34 25.02 11.09 2.04
N LYS A 35 25.29 11.81 0.93
CA LYS A 35 24.34 12.24 -0.12
C LYS A 35 23.26 13.27 0.31
N LEU A 36 23.05 13.49 1.60
CA LEU A 36 22.12 14.49 2.13
C LEU A 36 22.77 15.89 2.17
N PRO A 37 22.04 16.99 1.92
CA PRO A 37 22.57 18.34 2.08
C PRO A 37 22.51 18.79 3.55
N TRP A 38 23.61 19.36 4.03
CA TRP A 38 23.77 19.87 5.40
C TRP A 38 24.20 21.34 5.39
N ARG A 39 23.77 22.10 6.39
CA ARG A 39 24.25 23.48 6.60
C ARG A 39 24.07 23.92 8.06
N LEU A 40 24.86 24.90 8.46
CA LEU A 40 24.66 25.66 9.69
C LEU A 40 23.73 26.83 9.45
N GLU A 41 22.97 27.20 10.46
CA GLU A 41 22.28 28.48 10.57
C GLU A 41 22.63 29.10 11.92
N VAL A 42 22.89 30.40 11.92
CA VAL A 42 23.19 31.17 13.13
C VAL A 42 22.32 32.41 13.15
N ARG A 43 21.63 32.61 14.29
CA ARG A 43 20.78 33.78 14.53
C ARG A 43 21.01 34.33 15.93
N LYS A 44 20.96 35.64 16.08
CA LYS A 44 21.01 36.33 17.36
C LYS A 44 19.59 36.82 17.70
N SER A 45 19.07 36.41 18.86
CA SER A 45 17.82 36.95 19.39
C SER A 45 18.07 38.36 19.93
N ALA A 46 17.12 39.28 19.72
CA ALA A 46 17.22 40.66 20.19
C ALA A 46 17.22 40.78 21.73
N GLY A 47 16.69 39.78 22.44
CA GLY A 47 16.45 39.84 23.88
C GLY A 47 15.31 40.81 24.23
N GLU A 48 14.41 40.40 25.10
CA GLU A 48 13.28 41.25 25.54
C GLU A 48 13.49 41.71 26.98
N GLY A 49 14.07 42.90 27.12
CA GLY A 49 14.27 43.54 28.42
C GLY A 49 15.32 42.89 29.31
N GLN A 50 15.28 43.23 30.60
CA GLN A 50 16.33 42.89 31.58
C GLN A 50 16.33 41.40 31.98
N TYR A 51 15.23 40.69 31.74
CA TYR A 51 15.03 39.29 32.14
C TYR A 51 15.24 38.28 31.00
N SER A 52 15.33 38.73 29.75
CA SER A 52 15.54 37.89 28.57
C SER A 52 16.71 38.44 27.77
N PRO A 53 17.96 38.12 28.16
CA PRO A 53 19.12 38.62 27.43
C PRO A 53 19.14 38.09 25.99
N PRO A 54 19.79 38.80 25.06
CA PRO A 54 19.98 38.30 23.70
C PRO A 54 20.65 36.93 23.76
N THR A 55 20.22 36.00 22.91
CA THR A 55 20.78 34.64 22.83
C THR A 55 21.30 34.37 21.43
N LEU A 56 22.47 33.76 21.33
CA LEU A 56 22.96 33.21 20.08
C LEU A 56 22.41 31.78 19.93
N ALA A 57 21.73 31.53 18.81
CA ALA A 57 21.18 30.24 18.48
C ALA A 57 21.86 29.69 17.22
N VAL A 58 22.39 28.48 17.34
CA VAL A 58 23.08 27.77 16.25
C VAL A 58 22.28 26.52 15.92
N TYR A 59 22.03 26.30 14.63
CA TYR A 59 21.27 25.17 14.12
C TYR A 59 22.13 24.36 13.15
N VAL A 60 22.02 23.04 13.21
CA VAL A 60 22.47 22.15 12.13
C VAL A 60 21.23 21.66 11.41
N TRP A 61 21.17 21.91 10.11
CA TRP A 61 20.11 21.44 9.23
C TRP A 61 20.57 20.24 8.41
N CYS A 62 19.67 19.29 8.21
CA CYS A 62 19.84 18.16 7.30
C CYS A 62 18.61 18.08 6.39
N ASN A 63 18.82 18.07 5.07
CA ASN A 63 17.80 17.80 4.06
C ASN A 63 16.49 18.61 4.23
N TRP A 64 16.63 19.87 4.67
CA TRP A 64 15.54 20.77 5.10
C TRP A 64 14.50 21.08 4.01
N ALA A 65 14.89 20.95 2.74
CA ALA A 65 14.01 21.14 1.60
C ALA A 65 13.04 19.96 1.40
N ASN A 66 13.41 18.76 1.83
CA ASN A 66 12.59 17.56 1.64
C ASN A 66 11.50 17.46 2.72
N LYS A 67 10.25 17.64 2.30
CA LYS A 67 9.05 17.61 3.18
C LYS A 67 8.44 16.21 3.33
N SER A 68 8.97 15.20 2.66
CA SER A 68 8.49 13.82 2.76
C SER A 68 8.79 13.23 4.14
N GLN A 69 7.84 12.48 4.70
CA GLN A 69 8.04 11.72 5.94
C GLN A 69 8.80 10.40 5.71
N CYS A 70 9.05 10.03 4.45
CA CYS A 70 9.66 8.76 4.09
C CYS A 70 11.19 8.74 4.30
N TRP A 71 11.81 9.88 4.64
CA TRP A 71 13.25 9.93 4.89
C TRP A 71 13.57 10.18 6.37
N ARG A 72 14.63 9.51 6.85
CA ARG A 72 15.23 9.75 8.16
C ARG A 72 16.74 9.62 8.07
N CYS A 73 17.45 10.42 8.85
CA CYS A 73 18.90 10.36 8.97
C CYS A 73 19.30 10.36 10.44
N LYS A 74 19.85 9.25 10.94
CA LYS A 74 20.41 9.16 12.28
C LYS A 74 21.88 9.55 12.23
N ALA A 75 22.28 10.57 12.98
CA ALA A 75 23.64 11.07 12.97
C ALA A 75 24.08 11.54 14.37
N ILE A 76 25.38 11.40 14.64
CA ILE A 76 26.06 12.01 15.77
C ILE A 76 26.63 13.34 15.30
N VAL A 77 26.32 14.42 16.02
CA VAL A 77 26.80 15.77 15.73
C VAL A 77 27.61 16.28 16.92
N LYS A 78 28.90 16.53 16.67
CA LYS A 78 29.77 17.23 17.60
C LYS A 78 29.92 18.69 17.17
N PHE A 79 29.33 19.57 17.95
CA PHE A 79 29.48 21.01 17.80
C PHE A 79 30.74 21.52 18.49
N VAL A 80 31.42 22.44 17.82
CA VAL A 80 32.57 23.18 18.34
C VAL A 80 32.34 24.65 18.03
N ILE A 81 32.41 25.51 19.04
CA ILE A 81 32.35 26.96 18.88
C ILE A 81 33.62 27.51 19.51
N LYS A 82 34.41 28.22 18.72
CA LYS A 82 35.64 28.86 19.13
C LYS A 82 35.50 30.37 19.04
N SER A 83 35.98 31.03 20.07
CA SER A 83 36.19 32.47 20.17
C SER A 83 37.48 32.71 20.95
N ARG A 84 37.94 33.96 21.03
CA ARG A 84 39.19 34.32 21.73
C ARG A 84 39.25 33.84 23.18
N GLU A 85 38.10 33.77 23.85
CA GLU A 85 37.99 33.44 25.28
C GLU A 85 37.10 32.22 25.56
N LEU A 86 36.50 31.61 24.54
CA LEU A 86 35.51 30.54 24.70
C LEU A 86 35.72 29.42 23.67
N ASP A 87 36.14 28.27 24.16
CA ASP A 87 36.09 27.00 23.43
C ASP A 87 34.96 26.14 24.00
N PHE A 88 33.88 26.01 23.24
CA PHE A 88 32.72 25.23 23.63
C PHE A 88 32.57 23.99 22.75
N VAL A 89 32.41 22.83 23.38
CA VAL A 89 32.22 21.56 22.68
C VAL A 89 31.01 20.82 23.23
N ARG A 90 30.13 20.36 22.34
CA ARG A 90 29.00 19.49 22.66
C ARG A 90 28.89 18.36 21.66
N ASN A 91 28.38 17.24 22.12
CA ASN A 91 28.11 16.07 21.29
C ASN A 91 26.70 15.58 21.57
N PHE A 92 25.94 15.24 20.53
CA PHE A 92 24.64 14.60 20.67
C PHE A 92 24.37 13.69 19.48
N GLU A 93 23.41 12.78 19.65
CA GLU A 93 22.84 11.97 18.57
C GLU A 93 21.43 12.47 18.26
N HIS A 94 21.07 12.54 16.98
CA HIS A 94 19.74 12.96 16.56
C HIS A 94 19.28 12.25 15.28
N THR A 95 17.96 12.10 15.14
CA THR A 95 17.31 11.57 13.94
C THR A 95 16.60 12.68 13.19
N PHE A 96 17.23 13.17 12.12
CA PHE A 96 16.68 14.21 11.26
C PHE A 96 15.58 13.65 10.35
N CYS A 97 14.48 14.38 10.19
CA CYS A 97 13.36 14.04 9.30
C CYS A 97 12.60 15.30 8.87
N ALA A 98 11.54 15.19 8.07
CA ALA A 98 10.75 16.36 7.65
C ALA A 98 10.10 17.14 8.82
N ARG A 99 9.74 16.48 9.94
CA ARG A 99 9.18 17.15 11.13
C ARG A 99 10.25 17.87 11.97
N GLN A 100 11.44 17.29 12.05
CA GLN A 100 12.59 17.87 12.75
C GLN A 100 13.83 17.78 11.86
N PRO A 101 13.95 18.68 10.86
CA PRO A 101 15.08 18.69 9.94
C PRO A 101 16.28 19.43 10.51
N PHE A 102 16.21 19.86 11.78
CA PHE A 102 17.27 20.59 12.45
C PHE A 102 17.37 20.22 13.93
N VAL A 103 18.55 20.45 14.48
CA VAL A 103 18.77 20.56 15.93
C VAL A 103 19.31 21.94 16.21
N ASN A 104 18.81 22.58 17.27
CA ASN A 104 19.27 23.89 17.70
C ASN A 104 19.91 23.83 19.08
N TRP A 105 20.87 24.73 19.30
CA TRP A 105 21.34 25.07 20.62
C TRP A 105 21.06 26.53 20.89
N THR A 106 20.39 26.80 22.01
CA THR A 106 20.10 28.14 22.53
C THR A 106 20.79 28.24 23.88
N ARG A 107 21.41 29.39 24.19
CA ARG A 107 22.12 29.74 25.45
C ARG A 107 23.65 29.79 25.40
N LEU A 108 24.23 30.39 24.38
CA LEU A 108 25.64 30.82 24.44
C LEU A 108 25.84 32.14 25.20
N LEU A 109 24.77 32.79 25.70
CA LEU A 109 24.82 34.13 26.30
C LEU A 109 24.33 34.22 27.76
N GLU A 110 23.99 33.10 28.42
CA GLU A 110 23.60 33.11 29.84
C GLU A 110 24.82 33.06 30.77
N SER A 111 25.04 34.19 31.46
CA SER A 111 25.90 34.51 32.62
C SER A 111 27.39 34.14 32.63
N THR A 112 27.86 33.07 31.99
CA THR A 112 29.31 32.79 31.85
C THR A 112 29.94 33.44 30.61
N ALA A 113 29.10 33.96 29.71
CA ALA A 113 29.48 34.63 28.46
C ALA A 113 29.62 36.16 28.62
N SER A 114 30.35 36.61 29.64
CA SER A 114 30.82 38.01 29.70
C SER A 114 31.68 38.38 28.49
N SER A 115 32.30 37.39 27.85
CA SER A 115 33.23 37.54 26.72
C SER A 115 32.57 37.85 25.38
N LEU A 116 31.47 37.17 25.02
CA LEU A 116 30.78 37.28 23.72
C LEU A 116 30.01 38.61 23.51
N ARG A 117 30.15 39.58 24.42
CA ARG A 117 29.44 40.85 24.40
C ARG A 117 30.05 41.89 23.46
N ARG A 118 31.30 41.69 23.01
CA ARG A 118 31.91 42.67 22.11
C ARG A 118 31.37 42.43 20.72
N ALA A 119 30.70 43.45 20.17
CA ALA A 119 30.21 43.51 18.80
C ALA A 119 31.26 43.05 17.75
N GLU A 120 32.54 43.21 18.07
CA GLU A 120 33.70 42.98 17.21
C GLU A 120 34.31 41.56 17.32
N ASP A 121 33.80 40.70 18.21
CA ASP A 121 34.39 39.37 18.36
C ASP A 121 34.09 38.48 17.15
N THR A 122 35.11 37.71 16.75
CA THR A 122 35.02 36.69 15.71
C THR A 122 34.55 35.37 16.30
N LEU A 123 33.62 34.70 15.63
CA LEU A 123 33.12 33.38 15.98
C LEU A 123 33.43 32.37 14.88
N GLU A 124 34.05 31.26 15.27
CA GLU A 124 34.23 30.09 14.41
C GLU A 124 33.36 28.95 14.93
N ILE A 125 32.42 28.52 14.10
CA ILE A 125 31.42 27.51 14.46
C ILE A 125 31.60 26.32 13.53
N GLU A 126 31.82 25.15 14.10
CA GLU A 126 31.96 23.89 13.39
C GLU A 126 30.96 22.86 13.89
N ALA A 127 30.42 22.05 12.97
CA ALA A 127 29.72 20.82 13.29
C ALA A 127 30.42 19.65 12.60
N GLN A 128 30.95 18.73 13.41
CA GLN A 128 31.50 17.46 12.96
C GLN A 128 30.37 16.44 12.98
N ILE A 129 29.99 15.95 11.80
CA ILE A 129 28.81 15.11 11.58
C ILE A 129 29.30 13.71 11.23
N ALA A 130 28.84 12.71 11.97
CA ALA A 130 28.99 11.30 11.65
C ALA A 130 27.61 10.71 11.39
N VAL A 131 27.33 10.34 10.14
CA VAL A 131 26.06 9.72 9.77
C VAL A 131 26.13 8.22 10.07
N ASN A 132 25.16 7.74 10.87
CA ASN A 132 25.07 6.34 11.28
C ASN A 132 24.13 5.56 10.35
N GLU A 133 22.97 6.14 10.01
CA GLU A 133 21.93 5.46 9.24
C GLU A 133 21.14 6.47 8.40
N ILE A 134 20.81 6.09 7.16
CA ILE A 134 19.88 6.82 6.30
C ILE A 134 18.80 5.87 5.83
N VAL A 135 17.55 6.25 6.03
CA VAL A 135 16.37 5.53 5.56
C VAL A 135 15.64 6.39 4.53
N GLY A 136 15.22 5.78 3.42
CA GLY A 136 14.32 6.38 2.42
C GLY A 136 14.85 7.61 1.67
N TYR A 137 16.17 7.75 1.54
CA TYR A 137 16.80 8.81 0.73
C TYR A 137 17.88 8.26 -0.19
N GLY A 138 17.69 8.39 -1.51
CA GLY A 138 18.70 8.04 -2.52
C GLY A 138 19.11 6.57 -2.56
N VAL A 139 18.38 5.71 -1.84
CA VAL A 139 18.39 4.25 -1.96
C VAL A 139 17.05 3.94 -2.62
N PRO A 140 17.01 3.25 -3.78
CA PRO A 140 15.77 2.68 -4.28
C PRO A 140 15.15 1.91 -3.12
N PRO A 141 13.86 2.11 -2.79
CA PRO A 141 13.25 1.30 -1.76
C PRO A 141 13.57 -0.17 -2.09
N LYS A 142 14.15 -0.91 -1.15
CA LYS A 142 14.12 -2.37 -1.25
C LYS A 142 12.63 -2.70 -1.32
N GLU A 143 12.21 -3.31 -2.41
CA GLU A 143 10.82 -3.71 -2.59
C GLU A 143 10.43 -4.62 -1.42
N ASP A 144 9.25 -4.38 -0.86
CA ASP A 144 8.77 -5.19 0.24
C ASP A 144 8.41 -6.57 -0.33
N GLN A 145 8.82 -7.65 0.35
CA GLN A 145 8.47 -9.00 -0.07
C GLN A 145 7.17 -9.44 0.58
N LEU A 146 6.17 -9.77 -0.24
CA LEU A 146 4.93 -10.40 0.20
C LEU A 146 4.93 -11.87 -0.22
N PHE A 147 4.88 -12.76 0.75
CA PHE A 147 4.75 -14.20 0.50
C PHE A 147 3.28 -14.61 0.55
N VAL A 148 2.75 -15.18 -0.52
CA VAL A 148 1.39 -15.78 -0.55
C VAL A 148 1.54 -17.27 -0.75
N ASN A 149 1.18 -18.05 0.26
CA ASN A 149 1.32 -19.52 0.27
C ASN A 149 2.73 -19.99 -0.16
N GLY A 150 3.76 -19.27 0.29
CA GLY A 150 5.17 -19.56 -0.02
C GLY A 150 5.71 -18.95 -1.31
N SER A 151 4.86 -18.40 -2.19
CA SER A 151 5.28 -17.69 -3.40
C SER A 151 5.61 -16.22 -3.09
N ALA A 152 6.75 -15.72 -3.57
CA ALA A 152 7.21 -14.37 -3.29
C ALA A 152 6.75 -13.36 -4.36
N PHE A 153 6.26 -12.21 -3.91
CA PHE A 153 5.88 -11.07 -4.73
C PHE A 153 6.63 -9.84 -4.24
N ASP A 154 7.28 -9.14 -5.17
CA ASP A 154 7.86 -7.83 -4.88
C ASP A 154 6.75 -6.77 -4.97
N VAL A 155 6.52 -6.05 -3.87
CA VAL A 155 5.42 -5.11 -3.75
C VAL A 155 5.85 -3.78 -3.14
N ASN A 156 5.05 -2.76 -3.40
CA ASN A 156 5.12 -1.50 -2.67
C ASN A 156 4.02 -1.48 -1.61
N LYS A 157 4.35 -1.78 -0.34
CA LYS A 157 3.35 -1.87 0.73
C LYS A 157 2.60 -0.56 0.97
N TYR A 158 3.23 0.59 0.70
CA TYR A 158 2.59 1.90 0.85
C TYR A 158 1.55 2.13 -0.25
N LEU A 159 1.85 1.71 -1.48
CA LEU A 159 0.89 1.78 -2.58
C LEU A 159 -0.30 0.84 -2.32
N LEU A 160 -0.02 -0.41 -1.94
CA LEU A 160 -1.06 -1.38 -1.59
C LEU A 160 -1.96 -0.84 -0.47
N ALA A 161 -1.39 -0.32 0.61
CA ALA A 161 -2.16 0.26 1.71
C ALA A 161 -2.91 1.56 1.34
N ALA A 162 -2.43 2.32 0.35
CA ALA A 162 -3.14 3.50 -0.12
C ALA A 162 -4.41 3.12 -0.90
N HIS A 163 -4.40 1.97 -1.58
CA HIS A 163 -5.50 1.49 -2.41
C HIS A 163 -6.34 0.37 -1.78
N SER A 164 -5.93 -0.16 -0.63
CA SER A 164 -6.64 -1.22 0.07
C SER A 164 -6.64 -1.01 1.59
N PRO A 165 -7.82 -0.80 2.20
CA PRO A 165 -7.99 -0.81 3.64
C PRO A 165 -7.52 -2.11 4.30
N TYR A 166 -7.72 -3.26 3.65
CA TYR A 166 -7.18 -4.54 4.11
C TYR A 166 -5.65 -4.47 4.23
N PHE A 167 -4.95 -4.10 3.16
CA PHE A 167 -3.49 -4.05 3.15
C PHE A 167 -2.96 -2.97 4.08
N ARG A 168 -3.70 -1.86 4.23
CA ARG A 168 -3.38 -0.85 5.23
C ARG A 168 -3.38 -1.42 6.64
N ALA A 169 -4.41 -2.18 7.02
CA ALA A 169 -4.44 -2.85 8.30
C ALA A 169 -3.34 -3.93 8.37
N PHE A 170 -3.23 -4.78 7.36
CA PHE A 170 -2.25 -5.87 7.32
C PHE A 170 -0.80 -5.39 7.49
N PHE A 171 -0.43 -4.27 6.87
CA PHE A 171 0.91 -3.72 6.97
C PHE A 171 1.11 -2.81 8.20
N PHE A 172 0.07 -2.09 8.65
CA PHE A 172 0.22 -0.95 9.56
C PHE A 172 -0.63 -0.98 10.83
N HIS A 173 -1.31 -2.09 11.16
CA HIS A 173 -2.14 -2.18 12.37
C HIS A 173 -1.34 -1.99 13.67
N ASP A 174 -0.06 -2.36 13.70
CA ASP A 174 0.86 -2.06 14.80
C ASP A 174 1.80 -0.93 14.38
N ASN A 175 1.50 0.31 14.82
CA ASN A 175 2.26 1.55 14.56
C ASN A 175 3.78 1.50 14.85
N PHE A 176 4.31 0.37 15.32
CA PHE A 176 5.71 0.12 15.68
C PHE A 176 6.40 -1.00 14.87
N ARG A 177 5.68 -1.86 14.13
CA ARG A 177 6.30 -2.99 13.39
C ARG A 177 6.96 -2.56 12.07
N GLU A 178 6.56 -1.42 11.52
CA GLU A 178 7.00 -0.93 10.20
C GLU A 178 8.52 -0.77 10.02
N CYS A 179 9.26 -0.41 11.06
CA CYS A 179 10.68 -0.08 10.90
C CYS A 179 11.59 -1.31 10.80
N LYS A 180 11.09 -2.53 11.00
CA LYS A 180 11.94 -3.74 11.13
C LYS A 180 11.63 -4.88 10.16
N THR A 181 10.47 -4.90 9.50
CA THR A 181 10.08 -5.99 8.62
C THR A 181 9.80 -5.51 7.20
N GLN A 182 10.55 -6.06 6.24
CA GLN A 182 10.34 -5.92 4.80
C GLN A 182 9.76 -7.20 4.18
N THR A 183 9.29 -8.12 5.03
CA THR A 183 8.79 -9.43 4.64
C THR A 183 7.45 -9.67 5.32
N PHE A 184 6.43 -10.01 4.53
CA PHE A 184 5.07 -10.24 4.97
C PHE A 184 4.58 -11.58 4.45
N THR A 185 3.61 -12.20 5.12
CA THR A 185 3.12 -13.53 4.73
C THR A 185 1.60 -13.62 4.85
N ILE A 186 0.96 -14.08 3.78
CA ILE A 186 -0.45 -14.47 3.72
C ILE A 186 -0.48 -15.98 3.49
N ASN A 187 -1.04 -16.71 4.46
CA ASN A 187 -1.27 -18.15 4.35
C ASN A 187 -2.78 -18.38 4.29
N ASP A 188 -3.29 -18.59 3.09
CA ASP A 188 -4.72 -18.75 2.82
C ASP A 188 -4.91 -19.80 1.74
N GLY A 189 -5.33 -21.00 2.14
CA GLY A 189 -5.45 -22.14 1.22
C GLY A 189 -6.49 -21.98 0.11
N ALA A 190 -7.37 -20.97 0.19
CA ALA A 190 -8.32 -20.65 -0.85
C ALA A 190 -7.76 -19.68 -1.90
N VAL A 191 -6.50 -19.23 -1.75
CA VAL A 191 -5.87 -18.24 -2.64
C VAL A 191 -4.79 -18.91 -3.47
N GLU A 192 -4.98 -18.89 -4.77
CA GLU A 192 -3.96 -19.31 -5.73
C GLU A 192 -2.95 -18.18 -5.94
N ALA A 193 -1.66 -18.49 -5.75
CA ALA A 193 -0.60 -17.48 -5.81
C ALA A 193 -0.50 -16.83 -7.19
N GLU A 194 -0.66 -17.59 -8.27
CA GLU A 194 -0.60 -17.06 -9.64
C GLU A 194 -1.70 -16.01 -9.88
N LEU A 195 -2.95 -16.33 -9.52
CA LEU A 195 -4.09 -15.42 -9.65
C LEU A 195 -3.96 -14.19 -8.73
N PHE A 196 -3.34 -14.36 -7.55
CA PHE A 196 -2.99 -13.23 -6.69
C PHE A 196 -1.96 -12.30 -7.36
N GLY A 197 -0.94 -12.85 -8.02
CA GLY A 197 0.01 -12.09 -8.82
C GLY A 197 -0.66 -11.30 -9.93
N MET A 198 -1.56 -11.93 -10.68
CA MET A 198 -2.33 -11.25 -11.73
C MET A 198 -3.22 -10.11 -11.18
N MET A 199 -3.80 -10.29 -9.99
CA MET A 199 -4.54 -9.22 -9.31
C MET A 199 -3.62 -8.05 -8.94
N LEU A 200 -2.41 -8.30 -8.42
CA LEU A 200 -1.43 -7.26 -8.13
C LEU A 200 -1.02 -6.51 -9.40
N GLU A 201 -0.77 -7.22 -10.49
CA GLU A 201 -0.45 -6.67 -11.80
C GLU A 201 -1.56 -5.72 -12.32
N CYS A 202 -2.84 -6.08 -12.10
CA CYS A 202 -3.97 -5.24 -12.48
C CYS A 202 -4.04 -3.89 -11.74
N MET A 203 -3.40 -3.76 -10.57
CA MET A 203 -3.33 -2.48 -9.84
C MET A 203 -2.54 -1.41 -10.60
N TYR A 204 -1.58 -1.83 -11.43
CA TYR A 204 -0.70 -0.92 -12.14
C TYR A 204 -1.22 -0.68 -13.56
N PRO A 205 -1.42 0.58 -13.98
CA PRO A 205 -1.96 0.92 -15.30
C PRO A 205 -1.27 0.20 -16.46
N GLU A 206 0.04 0.01 -16.37
CA GLU A 206 0.90 -0.47 -17.46
C GLU A 206 1.21 -1.98 -17.41
N SER A 207 0.91 -2.70 -16.33
CA SER A 207 1.54 -4.01 -16.07
C SER A 207 0.59 -5.14 -15.71
N GLY A 208 -0.57 -5.21 -16.36
CA GLY A 208 -1.51 -6.33 -16.21
C GLY A 208 -2.87 -6.02 -16.80
N LYS A 209 -3.55 -7.00 -17.40
CA LYS A 209 -4.90 -6.83 -17.92
C LYS A 209 -5.76 -8.03 -17.56
N PRO A 210 -6.98 -7.81 -17.02
CA PRO A 210 -7.94 -8.89 -16.87
C PRO A 210 -8.22 -9.57 -18.22
N THR A 211 -8.47 -10.87 -18.19
CA THR A 211 -8.90 -11.66 -19.36
C THR A 211 -10.19 -12.39 -19.01
N ASP A 212 -10.90 -12.90 -20.02
CA ASP A 212 -12.15 -13.64 -19.79
C ASP A 212 -11.97 -14.88 -18.90
N ASP A 213 -10.77 -15.48 -18.90
CA ASP A 213 -10.46 -16.68 -18.12
C ASP A 213 -10.20 -16.38 -16.64
N CYS A 214 -9.69 -15.18 -16.30
CA CYS A 214 -9.26 -14.84 -14.94
C CYS A 214 -10.07 -13.73 -14.27
N VAL A 215 -10.92 -13.01 -15.00
CA VAL A 215 -11.61 -11.81 -14.49
C VAL A 215 -12.48 -12.09 -13.28
N GLU A 216 -13.16 -13.24 -13.24
CA GLU A 216 -13.99 -13.63 -12.08
C GLU A 216 -13.13 -13.84 -10.83
N THR A 217 -12.02 -14.56 -10.93
CA THR A 217 -11.13 -14.78 -9.78
C THR A 217 -10.42 -13.50 -9.35
N ILE A 218 -10.01 -12.65 -10.29
CA ILE A 218 -9.44 -11.34 -9.96
C ILE A 218 -10.48 -10.48 -9.22
N LEU A 219 -11.74 -10.49 -9.64
CA LEU A 219 -12.82 -9.81 -8.93
C LEU A 219 -12.99 -10.37 -7.52
N GLN A 220 -13.01 -11.70 -7.36
CA GLN A 220 -13.08 -12.36 -6.06
C GLN A 220 -11.95 -11.94 -5.12
N LEU A 221 -10.71 -11.95 -5.61
CA LEU A 221 -9.54 -11.56 -4.81
C LEU A 221 -9.58 -10.05 -4.49
N SER A 222 -9.97 -9.21 -5.46
CA SER A 222 -10.07 -7.77 -5.25
C SER A 222 -11.15 -7.39 -4.23
N ASP A 223 -12.25 -8.14 -4.16
CA ASP A 223 -13.26 -7.98 -3.11
C ASP A 223 -12.73 -8.40 -1.74
N LYS A 224 -12.10 -9.59 -1.67
CA LYS A 224 -11.51 -10.14 -0.45
C LYS A 224 -10.43 -9.24 0.16
N TYR A 225 -9.57 -8.66 -0.68
CA TYR A 225 -8.47 -7.79 -0.28
C TYR A 225 -8.81 -6.30 -0.39
N ASP A 226 -10.08 -5.95 -0.58
CA ASP A 226 -10.60 -4.58 -0.59
C ASP A 226 -9.83 -3.63 -1.54
N LEU A 227 -9.70 -4.04 -2.80
CA LEU A 227 -8.96 -3.35 -3.86
C LEU A 227 -9.93 -2.76 -4.91
N ALA A 228 -10.54 -1.63 -4.58
CA ALA A 228 -11.51 -0.97 -5.46
C ALA A 228 -10.95 -0.62 -6.86
N VAL A 229 -9.68 -0.18 -6.93
CA VAL A 229 -9.02 0.14 -8.21
C VAL A 229 -8.96 -1.07 -9.16
N VAL A 230 -8.80 -2.27 -8.62
CA VAL A 230 -8.80 -3.50 -9.43
C VAL A 230 -10.21 -3.83 -9.90
N LYS A 231 -11.21 -3.69 -9.02
CA LYS A 231 -12.62 -3.86 -9.40
C LYS A 231 -13.04 -2.94 -10.54
N GLU A 232 -12.70 -1.66 -10.47
CA GLU A 232 -12.98 -0.67 -11.52
C GLU A 232 -12.33 -1.07 -12.86
N ARG A 233 -11.11 -1.63 -12.81
CA ARG A 233 -10.42 -2.12 -14.00
C ARG A 233 -11.09 -3.35 -14.60
N CYS A 234 -11.48 -4.31 -13.77
CA CYS A 234 -12.25 -5.49 -14.19
C CYS A 234 -13.61 -5.08 -14.76
N GLU A 235 -14.29 -4.13 -14.13
CA GLU A 235 -15.56 -3.58 -14.60
C GLU A 235 -15.42 -3.00 -16.01
N ARG A 236 -14.42 -2.14 -16.22
CA ARG A 236 -14.15 -1.56 -17.55
C ARG A 236 -13.82 -2.62 -18.59
N PHE A 237 -12.99 -3.61 -18.25
CA PHE A 237 -12.70 -4.73 -19.15
C PHE A 237 -13.97 -5.50 -19.54
N LEU A 238 -14.86 -5.78 -18.58
CA LEU A 238 -16.12 -6.48 -18.83
C LEU A 238 -17.04 -5.70 -19.77
N ILE A 239 -17.02 -4.36 -19.70
CA ILE A 239 -17.82 -3.50 -20.59
C ILE A 239 -17.18 -3.41 -21.99
N GLU A 240 -15.90 -3.09 -22.06
CA GLU A 240 -15.26 -2.63 -23.30
C GLU A 240 -14.71 -3.77 -24.16
N GLU A 241 -14.32 -4.91 -23.55
CA GLU A 241 -13.42 -5.86 -24.20
C GLU A 241 -13.80 -7.33 -24.04
N SER A 242 -14.46 -7.68 -22.93
CA SER A 242 -14.84 -9.05 -22.61
C SER A 242 -15.84 -9.64 -23.59
N ARG A 243 -15.61 -10.89 -24.00
CA ARG A 243 -16.52 -11.69 -24.84
C ARG A 243 -17.46 -12.57 -24.04
N ARG A 244 -17.42 -12.50 -22.70
CA ARG A 244 -18.35 -13.24 -21.84
C ARG A 244 -19.79 -12.81 -22.13
N CYS A 245 -20.72 -13.74 -21.99
CA CYS A 245 -22.14 -13.49 -22.23
C CYS A 245 -22.71 -12.44 -21.27
N MET A 246 -23.84 -11.84 -21.64
CA MET A 246 -24.43 -10.76 -20.83
C MET A 246 -24.86 -11.24 -19.43
N VAL A 247 -25.27 -12.51 -19.30
CA VAL A 247 -25.68 -13.09 -18.01
C VAL A 247 -24.51 -13.18 -17.04
N PHE A 248 -23.34 -13.60 -17.51
CA PHE A 248 -22.11 -13.58 -16.72
C PHE A 248 -21.76 -12.17 -16.26
N LYS A 249 -21.79 -11.19 -17.18
CA LYS A 249 -21.52 -9.78 -16.86
C LYS A 249 -22.49 -9.25 -15.79
N PHE A 250 -23.77 -9.59 -15.89
CA PHE A 250 -24.76 -9.21 -14.88
C PHE A 250 -24.49 -9.87 -13.51
N ARG A 251 -24.14 -11.16 -13.48
CA ARG A 251 -23.76 -11.88 -12.25
C ARG A 251 -22.57 -11.21 -11.57
N MET A 252 -21.51 -10.92 -12.32
CA MET A 252 -20.33 -10.21 -11.79
C MET A 252 -20.70 -8.83 -11.25
N ALA A 253 -21.55 -8.08 -11.98
CA ALA A 253 -21.98 -6.76 -11.57
C ALA A 253 -22.75 -6.77 -10.26
N GLU A 254 -23.63 -7.75 -10.09
CA GLU A 254 -24.37 -7.93 -8.86
C GLU A 254 -23.45 -8.35 -7.71
N HIS A 255 -22.68 -9.42 -7.90
CA HIS A 255 -21.91 -10.05 -6.83
C HIS A 255 -20.85 -9.12 -6.25
N TYR A 256 -20.20 -8.31 -7.09
CA TYR A 256 -19.09 -7.44 -6.69
C TYR A 256 -19.45 -5.95 -6.60
N GLY A 257 -20.73 -5.60 -6.84
CA GLY A 257 -21.22 -4.22 -6.76
C GLY A 257 -20.77 -3.31 -7.90
N LEU A 258 -20.60 -3.84 -9.11
CA LEU A 258 -20.10 -3.11 -10.28
C LEU A 258 -21.26 -2.36 -10.98
N THR A 259 -21.48 -1.12 -10.58
CA THR A 259 -22.67 -0.34 -10.98
C THR A 259 -22.67 0.04 -12.46
N SER A 260 -21.52 0.39 -13.03
CA SER A 260 -21.38 0.76 -14.44
C SER A 260 -21.66 -0.45 -15.33
N LEU A 261 -21.15 -1.63 -14.96
CA LEU A 261 -21.43 -2.87 -15.68
C LEU A 261 -22.90 -3.25 -15.58
N LYS A 262 -23.51 -3.09 -14.40
CA LYS A 262 -24.95 -3.34 -14.21
C LYS A 262 -25.80 -2.46 -15.14
N ASN A 263 -25.48 -1.17 -15.22
CA ASN A 263 -26.18 -0.23 -16.11
C ASN A 263 -25.94 -0.58 -17.58
N HIS A 264 -24.69 -0.90 -17.96
CA HIS A 264 -24.36 -1.35 -19.31
C HIS A 264 -25.18 -2.58 -19.72
N CYS A 265 -25.35 -3.56 -18.83
CA CYS A 265 -26.20 -4.72 -19.09
C CYS A 265 -27.65 -4.36 -19.38
N PHE A 266 -28.19 -3.29 -18.77
CA PHE A 266 -29.56 -2.82 -19.01
C PHE A 266 -29.69 -1.92 -20.25
N GLU A 267 -28.64 -1.18 -20.62
CA GLU A 267 -28.66 -0.25 -21.76
C GLU A 267 -28.36 -0.93 -23.09
N CYS A 268 -27.46 -1.93 -23.10
CA CYS A 268 -26.99 -2.57 -24.34
C CYS A 268 -27.77 -3.83 -24.73
N THR A 269 -28.87 -4.16 -24.05
CA THR A 269 -29.64 -5.37 -24.33
C THR A 269 -30.76 -5.14 -25.33
N ASN A 270 -30.57 -5.70 -26.53
CA ASN A 270 -31.67 -6.27 -27.30
C ASN A 270 -32.26 -7.44 -26.51
N THR A 271 -33.56 -7.40 -26.22
CA THR A 271 -34.28 -8.40 -25.39
C THR A 271 -34.18 -9.82 -25.93
N ILE A 272 -34.15 -9.98 -27.27
CA ILE A 272 -34.07 -11.27 -27.94
C ILE A 272 -32.67 -11.88 -27.77
N ASP A 273 -31.63 -11.06 -27.95
CA ASP A 273 -30.24 -11.51 -27.78
C ASP A 273 -29.98 -11.89 -26.32
N PHE A 274 -30.49 -11.12 -25.35
CA PHE A 274 -30.38 -11.48 -23.94
C PHE A 274 -31.09 -12.80 -23.62
N CYS A 275 -32.29 -13.01 -24.15
CA CYS A 275 -33.01 -14.26 -23.94
C CYS A 275 -32.25 -15.44 -24.53
N SER A 276 -31.69 -15.29 -25.74
CA SER A 276 -30.87 -16.32 -26.38
C SER A 276 -29.62 -16.63 -25.55
N ASP A 277 -28.88 -15.61 -25.14
CA ASP A 277 -27.69 -15.72 -24.28
C ASP A 277 -28.03 -16.42 -22.96
N LEU A 278 -29.17 -16.07 -22.36
CA LEU A 278 -29.63 -16.67 -21.11
C LEU A 278 -29.93 -18.16 -21.26
N ILE A 279 -30.52 -18.56 -22.38
CA ILE A 279 -30.84 -19.96 -22.69
C ILE A 279 -29.56 -20.77 -22.89
N GLU A 280 -28.55 -20.18 -23.53
CA GLU A 280 -27.27 -20.84 -23.76
C GLU A 280 -26.39 -20.89 -22.51
N ASN A 281 -26.65 -20.01 -21.53
CA ASN A 281 -25.82 -19.83 -20.33
C ASN A 281 -26.63 -19.97 -19.03
N VAL A 282 -27.58 -20.92 -18.98
CA VAL A 282 -28.46 -21.14 -17.81
C VAL A 282 -27.68 -21.36 -16.52
N GLY A 283 -26.49 -21.99 -16.58
CA GLY A 283 -25.62 -22.17 -15.40
C GLY A 283 -25.30 -20.84 -14.70
N GLU A 284 -24.95 -19.80 -15.45
CA GLU A 284 -24.65 -18.47 -14.92
C GLU A 284 -25.88 -17.83 -14.25
N PHE A 285 -27.07 -18.07 -14.80
CA PHE A 285 -28.32 -17.57 -14.22
C PHE A 285 -28.66 -18.23 -12.88
N THR A 286 -28.34 -19.51 -12.72
CA THR A 286 -28.65 -20.23 -11.47
C THR A 286 -27.87 -19.70 -10.27
N GLU A 287 -26.69 -19.14 -10.51
CA GLU A 287 -25.82 -18.56 -9.48
C GLU A 287 -26.24 -17.16 -9.02
N LEU A 288 -27.17 -16.51 -9.73
CA LEU A 288 -27.77 -15.24 -9.30
C LEU A 288 -28.60 -15.42 -8.03
N CYS A 289 -28.70 -14.38 -7.20
CA CYS A 289 -29.61 -14.43 -6.07
C CYS A 289 -31.07 -14.20 -6.50
N GLU A 290 -32.04 -14.56 -5.65
CA GLU A 290 -33.47 -14.51 -6.02
C GLU A 290 -33.99 -13.10 -6.34
N SER A 291 -33.55 -12.06 -5.61
CA SER A 291 -33.88 -10.67 -5.96
C SER A 291 -33.24 -10.26 -7.29
N SER A 292 -32.03 -10.75 -7.52
CA SER A 292 -31.29 -10.82 -8.78
C SER A 292 -32.15 -11.20 -9.98
N LYS A 293 -32.64 -12.44 -9.90
CA LYS A 293 -33.51 -13.10 -10.86
C LYS A 293 -34.83 -12.36 -11.04
N GLN A 294 -35.43 -11.88 -9.95
CA GLN A 294 -36.68 -11.13 -10.00
C GLN A 294 -36.53 -9.78 -10.72
N CYS A 295 -35.42 -9.06 -10.48
CA CYS A 295 -35.14 -7.79 -11.15
C CYS A 295 -34.94 -7.99 -12.66
N LEU A 296 -34.14 -9.00 -13.05
CA LEU A 296 -33.97 -9.39 -14.45
C LEU A 296 -35.29 -9.81 -15.10
N SER A 297 -36.06 -10.66 -14.43
CA SER A 297 -37.37 -11.11 -14.90
C SER A 297 -38.33 -9.92 -15.13
N THR A 298 -38.37 -8.97 -14.20
CA THR A 298 -39.17 -7.75 -14.31
C THR A 298 -38.70 -6.88 -15.47
N HIS A 299 -37.39 -6.71 -15.63
CA HIS A 299 -36.81 -5.93 -16.72
C HIS A 299 -37.11 -6.56 -18.09
N LEU A 300 -36.92 -7.88 -18.23
CA LEU A 300 -37.26 -8.62 -19.45
C LEU A 300 -38.74 -8.58 -19.77
N ALA A 301 -39.61 -8.65 -18.75
CA ALA A 301 -41.04 -8.53 -18.90
C ALA A 301 -41.47 -7.13 -19.39
N MET A 302 -40.76 -6.06 -18.97
CA MET A 302 -41.00 -4.70 -19.45
C MET A 302 -40.54 -4.48 -20.90
N LEU A 303 -39.50 -5.19 -21.33
CA LEU A 303 -38.98 -5.10 -22.70
C LEU A 303 -39.70 -6.03 -23.71
N CYS A 304 -40.46 -7.02 -23.23
CA CYS A 304 -41.23 -7.92 -24.09
C CYS A 304 -42.54 -7.27 -24.58
N GLU A 305 -42.61 -6.91 -25.87
CA GLU A 305 -43.83 -6.38 -26.50
C GLU A 305 -44.93 -7.44 -26.75
N THR A 306 -44.66 -8.75 -26.60
CA THR A 306 -45.65 -9.81 -26.86
C THR A 306 -45.79 -10.82 -25.72
N GLU A 307 -47.02 -11.29 -25.49
CA GLU A 307 -47.35 -12.22 -24.40
C GLU A 307 -46.72 -13.62 -24.59
N LYS A 308 -46.37 -13.95 -25.85
CA LYS A 308 -45.76 -15.22 -26.25
C LYS A 308 -44.30 -15.33 -25.79
N THR A 309 -43.55 -14.22 -25.82
CA THR A 309 -42.17 -14.20 -25.31
C THR A 309 -42.14 -14.27 -23.78
N LYS A 310 -43.08 -13.61 -23.08
CA LYS A 310 -43.22 -13.71 -21.62
C LYS A 310 -43.50 -15.14 -21.15
N GLN A 311 -44.40 -15.86 -21.83
CA GLN A 311 -44.70 -17.25 -21.50
C GLN A 311 -43.53 -18.20 -21.76
N ASN A 312 -42.79 -18.00 -22.85
CA ASN A 312 -41.59 -18.78 -23.14
C ASN A 312 -40.50 -18.55 -22.08
N LEU A 313 -40.24 -17.29 -21.71
CA LEU A 313 -39.25 -16.92 -20.69
C LEU A 313 -39.59 -17.55 -19.33
N ALA A 314 -40.85 -17.45 -18.88
CA ALA A 314 -41.31 -18.05 -17.64
C ALA A 314 -41.17 -19.59 -17.63
N THR A 315 -41.56 -20.24 -18.72
CA THR A 315 -41.47 -21.71 -18.85
C THR A 315 -40.00 -22.18 -18.91
N MET A 316 -39.11 -21.38 -19.48
CA MET A 316 -37.68 -21.69 -19.60
C MET A 316 -36.91 -21.46 -18.31
N LEU A 317 -37.21 -20.40 -17.57
CA LEU A 317 -36.72 -20.20 -16.20
C LEU A 317 -37.10 -21.36 -15.30
N GLN A 318 -38.35 -21.85 -15.42
CA GLN A 318 -38.85 -22.99 -14.66
C GLN A 318 -38.10 -24.29 -15.01
N ARG A 319 -37.81 -24.53 -16.29
CA ARG A 319 -37.00 -25.69 -16.74
C ARG A 319 -35.54 -25.63 -16.27
N GLY A 320 -34.94 -24.44 -16.21
CA GLY A 320 -33.59 -24.27 -15.66
C GLY A 320 -33.51 -24.64 -14.18
N VAL A 321 -34.51 -24.21 -13.39
CA VAL A 321 -34.65 -24.59 -11.96
C VAL A 321 -34.87 -26.10 -11.80
N GLU A 322 -35.69 -26.71 -12.64
CA GLU A 322 -35.95 -28.16 -12.62
C GLU A 322 -34.71 -28.99 -12.98
N ALA A 323 -33.91 -28.56 -13.96
CA ALA A 323 -32.67 -29.23 -14.35
C ALA A 323 -31.63 -29.24 -13.21
N GLN A 324 -31.55 -28.16 -12.43
CA GLN A 324 -30.69 -28.07 -11.25
C GLN A 324 -31.15 -29.00 -10.11
N GLN A 325 -32.46 -29.07 -9.85
CA GLN A 325 -33.02 -30.01 -8.87
C GLN A 325 -32.70 -31.46 -9.25
N GLN A 326 -32.75 -31.80 -10.54
CA GLN A 326 -32.39 -33.13 -11.04
C GLN A 326 -30.89 -33.42 -10.93
N GLN A 327 -30.01 -32.44 -11.18
CA GLN A 327 -28.56 -32.59 -10.96
C GLN A 327 -28.21 -32.75 -9.47
N GLN A 328 -28.86 -31.99 -8.58
CA GLN A 328 -28.66 -32.13 -7.12
C GLN A 328 -29.20 -33.48 -6.60
N HIS A 329 -30.35 -33.94 -7.08
CA HIS A 329 -30.86 -35.28 -6.76
C HIS A 329 -29.99 -36.40 -7.34
N GLY A 330 -29.43 -36.21 -8.54
CA GLY A 330 -28.51 -37.17 -9.17
C GLY A 330 -27.19 -37.31 -8.40
N LEU A 331 -26.62 -36.20 -7.94
CA LEU A 331 -25.43 -36.20 -7.06
C LEU A 331 -25.75 -36.86 -5.71
N PHE A 332 -26.88 -36.54 -5.09
CA PHE A 332 -27.31 -37.14 -3.82
C PHE A 332 -27.54 -38.67 -3.90
N ASN A 333 -28.10 -39.15 -5.02
CA ASN A 333 -28.28 -40.58 -5.27
C ASN A 333 -26.96 -41.31 -5.62
N ALA A 334 -26.03 -40.64 -6.30
CA ALA A 334 -24.69 -41.17 -6.55
C ALA A 334 -23.88 -41.37 -5.26
N PHE A 335 -24.06 -40.50 -4.26
CA PHE A 335 -23.46 -40.67 -2.92
C PHE A 335 -24.18 -41.70 -2.05
N SER A 336 -25.40 -42.12 -2.39
CA SER A 336 -26.22 -43.06 -1.59
C SER A 336 -26.23 -44.50 -2.12
N SER A 337 -25.45 -44.80 -3.16
CA SER A 337 -25.35 -46.15 -3.74
C SER A 337 -24.39 -47.02 -2.90
N PRO A 338 -24.82 -48.15 -2.31
CA PRO A 338 -23.90 -49.04 -1.62
C PRO A 338 -23.07 -49.82 -2.64
N SER A 339 -21.75 -49.73 -2.53
CA SER A 339 -20.80 -50.57 -3.27
C SER A 339 -21.02 -52.04 -2.88
N LEU A 340 -21.63 -52.81 -3.79
CA LEU A 340 -21.62 -54.28 -3.73
C LEU A 340 -20.24 -54.77 -4.16
N ASP A 341 -19.34 -54.95 -3.20
CA ASP A 341 -18.15 -55.80 -3.38
C ASP A 341 -18.58 -57.26 -3.18
N GLU A 342 -18.79 -57.99 -4.27
CA GLU A 342 -18.75 -59.45 -4.28
C GLU A 342 -17.28 -59.88 -4.24
N SER A 343 -16.75 -60.17 -3.05
CA SER A 343 -15.52 -60.96 -2.89
C SER A 343 -15.89 -62.43 -2.66
N SER A 344 -15.74 -63.21 -3.72
CA SER A 344 -15.68 -64.68 -3.68
C SER A 344 -14.44 -65.15 -2.91
N ASP A 345 -14.63 -65.73 -1.73
CA ASP A 345 -13.59 -66.48 -1.03
C ASP A 345 -13.78 -67.98 -1.30
N ASP A 346 -12.96 -68.49 -2.22
CA ASP A 346 -12.64 -69.91 -2.37
C ASP A 346 -11.28 -70.16 -1.69
N ALA A 347 -11.24 -70.97 -0.63
CA ALA A 347 -10.16 -71.94 -0.40
C ALA A 347 -10.43 -72.86 0.82
N PRO A 348 -10.06 -74.15 0.76
CA PRO A 348 -10.43 -75.15 1.76
C PRO A 348 -9.34 -75.47 2.80
N SER A 349 -9.81 -76.00 3.94
CA SER A 349 -9.21 -77.02 4.81
C SER A 349 -7.75 -76.89 5.27
N SER A 350 -7.57 -76.74 6.59
CA SER A 350 -6.60 -77.55 7.35
C SER A 350 -7.08 -77.75 8.78
N SER A 351 -7.44 -79.00 9.08
CA SER A 351 -7.75 -79.52 10.41
C SER A 351 -6.49 -79.70 11.25
N LEU A 352 -6.67 -79.51 12.55
CA LEU A 352 -5.73 -79.75 13.65
C LEU A 352 -5.11 -81.16 13.65
N SER A 353 -3.81 -81.22 13.89
CA SER A 353 -3.18 -82.05 14.94
C SER A 353 -1.82 -81.51 15.35
#